data_AF-E1IBT8-F1
#
_entry.id   AF-E1IBT8-F1
#
_cell.length_a   1.000
_cell.length_b   1.000
_cell.length_c   1.000
_cell.angle_alpha   90.00
_cell.angle_beta   90.00
_cell.angle_gamma   90.00
#
_symmetry.space_group_name_H-M   'P 1'
#
loop_
_entity.id
_entity.type
_entity.pdbx_description
1 polymer ?
#
loop_
_entity_poly.entity_id
_entity_poly.type
_entity_poly.pdbx_seq_one_letter_code
_entity_poly.pdbx_strand_id
1 'polypeptide(L)' 'MHWYRTLKSAQVGSFAELRALFPSADQVGSLTVFNIGGNTARLIAAVHYNRQKVYIRAVLTHAEYDKGAWKE' A
#
# COMPACT_ATOMS: atom_id res chain seq x y z
N MET A 1 3.58 10.38 8.10
CA MET A 1 2.36 10.44 8.93
C MET A 1 1.06 10.46 8.12
N HIS A 2 0.99 11.11 6.94
CA HIS A 2 -0.26 11.23 6.16
C HIS A 2 -0.91 9.88 5.80
N TRP A 3 -0.15 8.94 5.20
CA TRP A 3 -0.67 7.63 4.78
C TRP A 3 -1.40 6.88 5.91
N TYR A 4 -0.77 6.76 7.08
CA TYR A 4 -1.35 6.05 8.23
C TYR A 4 -2.63 6.73 8.73
N ARG A 5 -2.65 8.06 8.81
CA ARG A 5 -3.83 8.80 9.29
C ARG A 5 -5.01 8.64 8.34
N THR A 6 -4.79 8.83 7.03
CA THR A 6 -5.80 8.66 5.99
C THR A 6 -6.40 7.26 6.02
N LEU A 7 -5.56 6.23 6.08
CA LEU A 7 -6.01 4.84 6.07
C LEU A 7 -6.71 4.45 7.39
N LYS A 8 -6.24 4.96 8.54
CA LYS A 8 -6.84 4.69 9.86
C LYS A 8 -8.26 5.24 9.98
N SER A 9 -8.54 6.39 9.36
CA SER A 9 -9.87 7.01 9.36
C SER A 9 -10.78 6.47 8.25
N ALA A 10 -10.25 5.69 7.31
CA ALA A 10 -11.00 5.19 6.16
C ALA A 10 -11.57 3.80 6.43
N GLN A 11 -12.75 3.55 5.90
CA GLN A 11 -13.33 2.22 5.79
C GLN A 11 -13.47 1.92 4.30
N VAL A 12 -12.68 0.97 3.80
CA VAL A 12 -12.63 0.63 2.38
C VAL A 12 -13.01 -0.83 2.18
N GLY A 13 -13.99 -1.09 1.33
CA GLY A 13 -14.49 -2.43 1.02
C GLY A 13 -13.79 -3.10 -0.16
N SER A 14 -13.07 -2.34 -0.97
CA SER A 14 -12.48 -2.82 -2.22
C SER A 14 -11.19 -2.08 -2.59
N PHE A 15 -10.43 -2.65 -3.52
CA PHE A 15 -9.27 -1.97 -4.10
C PHE A 15 -9.66 -0.69 -4.86
N ALA A 16 -10.82 -0.68 -5.52
CA ALA A 16 -11.32 0.51 -6.22
C ALA A 16 -11.53 1.69 -5.25
N GLU A 17 -12.16 1.45 -4.10
CA GLU A 17 -12.34 2.47 -3.06
C GLU A 17 -11.00 2.90 -2.44
N LEU A 18 -10.10 1.94 -2.17
CA LEU A 18 -8.76 2.25 -1.68
C LEU A 18 -8.00 3.15 -2.66
N ARG A 19 -8.10 2.87 -3.97
CA ARG A 19 -7.46 3.66 -5.02
C ARG A 19 -8.08 5.05 -5.18
N ALA A 20 -9.36 5.23 -4.84
CA ALA A 20 -9.96 6.56 -4.76
C ALA A 20 -9.29 7.44 -3.68
N LEU A 21 -8.86 6.84 -2.56
CA LEU A 21 -8.12 7.54 -1.51
C LEU A 21 -6.63 7.67 -1.81
N PHE A 22 -6.04 6.68 -2.48
CA PHE A 22 -4.64 6.64 -2.86
C PHE A 22 -4.53 6.38 -4.37
N PRO A 23 -4.64 7.42 -5.22
CA PRO A 23 -4.68 7.26 -6.68
C PRO A 23 -3.46 6.55 -7.28
N SER A 24 -2.31 6.67 -6.61
CA SER A 24 -1.05 6.03 -6.98
C SER A 24 -0.84 4.65 -6.35
N ALA A 25 -1.85 4.09 -5.67
CA ALA A 25 -1.79 2.73 -5.17
C ALA A 25 -1.97 1.73 -6.32
N ASP A 26 -1.11 0.71 -6.32
CA ASP A 26 -1.13 -0.37 -7.31
C ASP A 26 -1.35 -1.72 -6.62
N GLN A 27 -2.13 -2.59 -7.25
CA GLN A 27 -2.33 -3.96 -6.79
C GLN A 27 -1.39 -4.90 -7.57
N VAL A 28 -0.54 -5.63 -6.85
CA VAL A 28 0.40 -6.60 -7.41
C VAL A 28 0.15 -7.95 -6.73
N GLY A 29 -0.55 -8.84 -7.44
CA GLY A 29 -1.04 -10.10 -6.86
C GLY A 29 -1.96 -9.83 -5.66
N SER A 30 -1.63 -10.41 -4.50
CA SER A 30 -2.38 -10.20 -3.24
C SER A 30 -1.89 -9.00 -2.42
N LEU A 31 -0.94 -8.22 -2.93
CA LEU A 31 -0.34 -7.09 -2.23
C LEU A 31 -0.78 -5.77 -2.87
N THR A 32 -0.76 -4.72 -2.06
CA THR A 32 -0.95 -3.34 -2.49
C THR A 32 0.32 -2.56 -2.22
N VAL A 33 0.77 -1.82 -3.22
CA VAL A 33 1.96 -0.98 -3.18
C VAL A 33 1.51 0.48 -3.11
N PHE A 34 2.07 1.24 -2.17
CA PHE A 34 1.78 2.65 -1.98
C PHE A 34 3.04 3.49 -2.14
N ASN A 35 2.90 4.64 -2.80
CA ASN A 35 3.95 5.65 -2.86
C ASN A 35 3.87 6.51 -1.59
N ILE A 36 4.93 6.53 -0.79
CA ILE A 36 4.99 7.29 0.47
C ILE A 36 6.18 8.24 0.51
N GLY A 37 6.18 9.16 1.48
CA GLY A 37 7.31 10.07 1.73
C GLY A 37 7.59 11.06 0.58
N GLY A 38 6.56 11.52 -0.14
CA GLY A 38 6.77 12.34 -1.34
C GLY A 38 7.27 11.54 -2.53
N ASN A 39 6.80 10.30 -2.68
CA ASN A 39 7.23 9.36 -3.72
C ASN A 39 8.72 9.00 -3.63
N THR A 40 9.27 8.85 -2.43
CA THR A 40 10.68 8.45 -2.20
C THR A 40 10.81 6.97 -1.82
N ALA A 41 9.71 6.37 -1.35
CA ALA A 41 9.67 4.98 -0.95
C ALA A 41 8.35 4.30 -1.37
N ARG A 42 8.38 2.97 -1.34
CA ARG A 42 7.27 2.05 -1.62
C ARG A 42 6.92 1.30 -0.34
N LEU A 43 5.69 1.47 0.13
CA LEU A 43 5.13 0.66 1.21
C LEU A 43 4.33 -0.47 0.60
N ILE A 44 4.70 -1.70 0.93
CA ILE A 44 4.05 -2.91 0.43
C ILE A 44 3.21 -3.48 1.58
N ALA A 45 1.92 -3.72 1.33
CA ALA A 45 1.03 -4.24 2.34
C ALA A 45 0.03 -5.26 1.79
N ALA A 46 -0.37 -6.21 2.64
CA ALA A 46 -1.56 -7.03 2.40
C ALA A 46 -2.78 -6.33 3.01
N VAL A 47 -3.82 -6.12 2.20
CA VAL A 47 -5.06 -5.45 2.64
C VAL A 47 -6.19 -6.48 2.69
N HIS A 48 -6.74 -6.68 3.89
CA HIS A 48 -7.89 -7.54 4.12
C HIS A 48 -9.13 -6.67 4.31
N TYR A 49 -9.82 -6.36 3.20
CA TYR A 49 -11.00 -5.49 3.20
C TYR A 49 -12.13 -6.03 4.09
N ASN A 50 -12.41 -7.32 4.04
CA ASN A 50 -13.44 -7.93 4.91
C ASN A 50 -13.16 -7.77 6.41
N ARG A 51 -11.88 -7.72 6.82
CA ARG A 51 -11.47 -7.57 8.23
C ARG A 51 -11.09 -6.14 8.60
N GLN A 52 -11.08 -5.22 7.63
CA GLN A 52 -10.55 -3.86 7.79
C GLN A 52 -9.14 -3.85 8.43
N LYS A 53 -8.27 -4.75 7.94
CA LYS A 53 -6.89 -4.88 8.44
C LYS A 53 -5.89 -4.68 7.31
N VAL A 54 -4.80 -3.99 7.63
CA VAL A 54 -3.66 -3.80 6.73
C VAL A 54 -2.40 -4.28 7.42
N TYR A 55 -1.67 -5.17 6.75
CA TYR A 55 -0.42 -5.74 7.23
C TYR A 55 0.72 -5.21 6.37
N ILE A 56 1.59 -4.40 6.97
CA ILE A 56 2.79 -3.91 6.30
C ILE A 56 3.76 -5.08 6.15
N ARG A 57 4.19 -5.36 4.92
CA ARG A 57 5.16 -6.40 4.58
C ARG A 57 6.56 -5.85 4.47
N ALA A 58 6.71 -4.70 3.81
CA ALA A 58 7.99 -4.03 3.65
C ALA A 58 7.81 -2.54 3.38
N VAL A 59 8.86 -1.77 3.66
CA VAL A 59 9.02 -0.38 3.21
C VAL A 59 10.37 -0.29 2.54
N LEU A 60 10.38 0.02 1.24
CA LEU A 60 11.56 -0.07 0.39
C LEU A 60 11.82 1.27 -0.31
N THR A 61 13.08 1.58 -0.57
CA THR A 61 13.45 2.58 -1.57
C THR A 61 13.03 2.14 -2.96
N HIS A 62 13.03 3.05 -3.94
CA HIS A 62 12.80 2.68 -5.35
C HIS A 62 13.80 1.63 -5.83
N ALA A 63 15.08 1.83 -5.54
CA ALA A 63 16.13 0.90 -5.97
C ALA A 63 15.94 -0.51 -5.38
N GLU A 64 15.45 -0.64 -4.15
CA GLU A 64 15.14 -1.94 -3.54
C GLU A 64 13.84 -2.55 -4.08
N TYR A 65 12.84 -1.71 -4.33
CA TYR A 65 11.58 -2.13 -4.94
C TYR A 65 11.79 -2.70 -6.34
N ASP A 66 12.63 -2.06 -7.15
CA ASP A 66 12.91 -2.42 -8.54
C ASP A 66 13.66 -3.74 -8.66
N LYS A 67 14.40 -4.16 -7.62
CA LYS A 67 15.02 -5.51 -7.56
C LYS A 67 13.98 -6.63 -7.53
N GLY A 68 12.74 -6.35 -7.14
CA GLY A 68 11.63 -7.31 -7.21
C GLY A 68 11.61 -8.43 -6.17
N ALA A 69 12.61 -8.54 -5.29
CA ALA A 69 12.72 -9.59 -4.27
C ALA A 69 11.56 -9.62 -3.25
N TRP A 70 10.77 -8.55 -3.17
CA TRP A 70 9.59 -8.48 -2.30
C TRP A 70 8.35 -9.22 -2.85
N LYS A 71 8.41 -9.68 -4.11
CA LYS A 71 7.33 -10.42 -4.79
C LYS A 71 7.37 -11.93 -4.51
N GLU A 72 8.45 -12.42 -3.89
CA GLU A 72 8.68 -13.83 -3.55
C GLU A 72 7.91 -14.28 -2.30
#